data_AF-A0A8H8C056-F1
#
_entry.id   AF-A0A8H8C056-F1
#
_cell.length_a   1.000
_cell.length_b   1.000
_cell.length_c   1.000
_cell.angle_alpha   90.00
_cell.angle_beta   90.00
_cell.angle_gamma   90.00
#
_symmetry.space_group_name_H-M   'P 1'
#
loop_
_entity.id
_entity.type
_entity.pdbx_description
1 polymer ?
#
loop_
_entity_poly.entity_id
_entity_poly.type
_entity_poly.pdbx_seq_one_letter_code
_entity_poly.pdbx_strand_id
1 'polypeptide(L)'
;MRFSGQDTPAPILHAYLTSPLPAETVGKVQSDFVSTADNQVRLAVHDNPKFYGKAAEEIRRALEALHPAVDDFLLVGDDVSKTDAIWYVGEWVTDEEFESETVIRSDQPVVWRMRVMTKAAPARWIDYSIANSSIQEDIDVTVDAWPWDFNAAPARAYGHDEFPQQPEPQPQPDSWRPPAYVIAEAGEWEEGPGDLMDVDPPQERVYRLKREVAEQHGLRNDWAIGWKPEAGAGGTEGAMSFAQPYL
;
A
#
# COMPACT_ATOMS: atom_id res chain seq x y z
N MET A 1 -9.27 1.28 26.68
CA MET A 1 -8.44 1.01 25.49
C MET A 1 -8.08 -0.47 25.47
N ARG A 2 -8.63 -1.26 24.55
CA ARG A 2 -8.24 -2.66 24.33
C ARG A 2 -7.81 -2.76 22.88
N PHE A 3 -6.50 -2.84 22.64
CA PHE A 3 -5.96 -3.20 21.34
C PHE A 3 -6.18 -4.71 21.17
N SER A 4 -6.96 -5.09 20.17
CA SER A 4 -7.12 -6.49 19.79
C SER A 4 -5.82 -7.00 19.16
N GLY A 5 -5.20 -7.99 19.81
CA GLY A 5 -4.32 -8.97 19.16
C GLY A 5 -2.81 -8.76 19.29
N GLN A 6 -2.23 -9.02 20.46
CA GLN A 6 -0.77 -9.13 20.62
C GLN A 6 -0.18 -10.53 20.35
N ASP A 7 -0.99 -11.51 19.93
CA ASP A 7 -0.56 -12.92 19.81
C ASP A 7 -0.62 -13.52 18.38
N THR A 8 -1.03 -12.77 17.36
CA THR A 8 -0.99 -13.26 15.98
C THR A 8 0.36 -12.93 15.35
N PRO A 9 1.13 -13.92 14.85
CA PRO A 9 2.37 -13.65 14.14
C PRO A 9 2.11 -12.73 12.95
N ALA A 10 2.96 -11.72 12.76
CA ALA A 10 2.84 -10.83 11.61
C ALA A 10 2.80 -11.64 10.29
N PRO A 11 1.88 -11.34 9.39
CA PRO A 11 1.75 -11.99 8.08
C PRO A 11 3.07 -11.93 7.30
N ILE A 12 3.28 -12.89 6.42
CA ILE A 12 4.49 -13.01 5.59
C ILE A 12 4.12 -12.70 4.15
N LEU A 13 4.71 -11.64 3.59
CA LEU A 13 4.71 -11.39 2.16
C LEU A 13 5.90 -12.12 1.53
N HIS A 14 5.63 -12.91 0.51
CA HIS A 14 6.65 -13.68 -0.19
C HIS A 14 7.23 -12.88 -1.36
N ALA A 15 8.55 -12.89 -1.49
CA ALA A 15 9.27 -12.30 -2.61
C ALA A 15 10.12 -13.36 -3.31
N TYR A 16 10.15 -13.36 -4.63
CA TYR A 16 10.92 -14.33 -5.42
C TYR A 16 11.96 -13.62 -6.29
N LEU A 17 13.19 -14.13 -6.28
CA LEU A 17 14.24 -13.60 -7.14
C LEU A 17 14.03 -14.05 -8.58
N THR A 18 14.08 -13.10 -9.53
CA THR A 18 14.02 -13.38 -10.97
C THR A 18 15.40 -13.33 -11.64
N SER A 19 16.45 -13.09 -10.85
CA SER A 19 17.86 -13.15 -11.25
C SER A 19 18.74 -13.42 -10.03
N PRO A 20 19.97 -13.93 -10.20
CA PRO A 20 20.89 -14.08 -9.09
C PRO A 20 21.36 -12.70 -8.61
N LEU A 21 21.09 -12.38 -7.34
CA LEU A 21 21.46 -11.09 -6.74
C LEU A 21 22.55 -11.25 -5.67
N PRO A 22 23.46 -10.26 -5.53
CA PRO A 22 24.37 -10.21 -4.40
C PRO A 22 23.62 -10.18 -3.07
N ALA A 23 24.17 -10.84 -2.04
CA ALA A 23 23.59 -10.86 -0.70
C ALA A 23 23.36 -9.44 -0.12
N GLU A 24 24.23 -8.49 -0.46
CA GLU A 24 24.08 -7.08 -0.09
C GLU A 24 22.82 -6.45 -0.71
N THR A 25 22.53 -6.75 -1.97
CA THR A 25 21.33 -6.25 -2.66
C THR A 25 20.06 -6.83 -2.04
N VAL A 26 20.05 -8.14 -1.75
CA VAL A 26 18.93 -8.78 -1.05
C VAL A 26 18.76 -8.20 0.36
N GLY A 27 19.86 -7.99 1.08
CA GLY A 27 19.85 -7.36 2.40
C GLY A 27 19.30 -5.94 2.37
N LYS A 28 19.65 -5.14 1.35
CA LYS A 28 19.06 -3.81 1.13
C LYS A 28 17.55 -3.89 0.91
N VAL A 29 17.09 -4.80 0.05
CA VAL A 29 15.64 -4.98 -0.20
C VAL A 29 14.89 -5.31 1.09
N GLN A 30 15.42 -6.21 1.91
CA GLN A 30 14.82 -6.54 3.21
C GLN A 30 14.82 -5.35 4.17
N SER A 31 15.94 -4.60 4.23
CA SER A 31 16.05 -3.41 5.07
C SER A 31 15.06 -2.32 4.67
N ASP A 32 14.97 -2.02 3.38
CA ASP A 32 14.06 -0.99 2.84
C ASP A 32 12.61 -1.37 3.09
N PHE A 33 12.25 -2.64 2.89
CA PHE A 33 10.90 -3.15 3.18
C PHE A 33 10.55 -3.01 4.67
N VAL A 34 11.46 -3.41 5.58
CA VAL A 34 11.18 -3.36 7.02
C VAL A 34 11.07 -1.92 7.53
N SER A 35 11.74 -0.96 6.89
CA SER A 35 11.77 0.45 7.32
C SER A 35 10.39 1.11 7.41
N THR A 36 9.41 0.63 6.62
CA THR A 36 8.04 1.16 6.57
C THR A 36 6.98 0.17 7.04
N ALA A 37 7.32 -1.12 7.13
CA ALA A 37 6.37 -2.15 7.57
C ALA A 37 5.99 -2.05 9.07
N ASP A 38 6.83 -1.43 9.91
CA ASP A 38 6.66 -1.28 11.37
C ASP A 38 6.10 -2.54 12.08
N ASN A 39 6.69 -3.70 11.76
CA ASN A 39 6.29 -5.04 12.24
C ASN A 39 4.91 -5.57 11.82
N GLN A 40 4.15 -4.84 10.99
CA GLN A 40 2.83 -5.25 10.52
C GLN A 40 2.88 -6.37 9.48
N VAL A 41 3.96 -6.44 8.69
CA VAL A 41 4.20 -7.48 7.68
C VAL A 41 5.68 -7.83 7.63
N ARG A 42 5.99 -9.11 7.40
CA ARG A 42 7.36 -9.62 7.25
C ARG A 42 7.63 -10.01 5.80
N LEU A 43 8.86 -9.79 5.33
CA LEU A 43 9.29 -10.20 3.99
C LEU A 43 10.08 -11.52 4.04
N ALA A 44 9.64 -12.51 3.26
CA ALA A 44 10.41 -13.73 3.00
C ALA A 44 10.91 -13.72 1.56
N VAL A 45 12.23 -13.54 1.37
CA VAL A 45 12.87 -13.57 0.05
C VAL A 45 13.32 -14.99 -0.28
N HIS A 46 12.85 -15.52 -1.40
CA HIS A 46 13.12 -16.86 -1.90
C HIS A 46 14.04 -16.79 -3.11
N ASP A 47 15.24 -17.35 -2.94
CA ASP A 47 16.17 -17.56 -4.03
C ASP A 47 15.96 -18.95 -4.65
N ASN A 48 15.13 -19.01 -5.70
CA ASN A 48 14.86 -20.24 -6.44
C ASN A 48 15.29 -20.07 -7.90
N PRO A 49 16.41 -20.69 -8.33
CA PRO A 49 16.91 -20.55 -9.70
C PRO A 49 15.92 -20.94 -10.81
N LYS A 50 14.86 -21.71 -10.49
CA LYS A 50 13.79 -22.05 -11.45
C LYS A 50 12.96 -20.83 -11.89
N PHE A 51 12.97 -19.76 -11.09
CA PHE A 51 12.25 -18.52 -11.38
C PHE A 51 13.12 -17.47 -12.08
N TYR A 52 14.40 -17.75 -12.31
CA TYR A 52 15.26 -16.81 -13.02
C TYR A 52 14.83 -16.64 -14.48
N GLY A 53 14.73 -15.38 -14.91
CA GLY A 53 14.29 -15.02 -16.26
C GLY A 53 12.83 -15.35 -16.58
N LYS A 54 12.03 -15.74 -15.57
CA LYS A 54 10.60 -16.05 -15.73
C LYS A 54 9.75 -14.80 -15.62
N ALA A 55 8.70 -14.74 -16.44
CA ALA A 55 7.67 -13.71 -16.31
C ALA A 55 6.80 -13.94 -15.07
N ALA A 56 6.08 -12.89 -14.63
CA ALA A 56 5.21 -12.95 -13.45
C ALA A 56 4.13 -14.04 -13.59
N GLU A 57 3.57 -14.17 -14.78
CA GLU A 57 2.55 -15.16 -15.14
C GLU A 57 3.10 -16.59 -15.01
N GLU A 58 4.36 -16.82 -15.42
CA GLU A 58 4.99 -18.14 -15.31
C GLU A 58 5.29 -18.52 -13.86
N ILE A 59 5.74 -17.56 -13.05
CA ILE A 59 6.01 -17.77 -11.63
C ILE A 59 4.69 -18.03 -10.90
N ARG A 60 3.64 -17.24 -11.15
CA ARG A 60 2.32 -17.43 -10.52
C ARG A 60 1.76 -18.82 -10.82
N ARG A 61 1.76 -19.26 -12.09
CA ARG A 61 1.33 -20.63 -12.45
C ARG A 61 2.13 -21.70 -11.71
N ALA A 62 3.44 -21.51 -11.57
CA ALA A 62 4.29 -22.46 -10.85
C ALA A 62 3.98 -22.50 -9.34
N LEU A 63 3.65 -21.36 -8.74
CA LEU A 63 3.20 -21.29 -7.35
C LEU A 63 1.80 -21.90 -7.17
N GLU A 64 0.86 -21.63 -8.08
CA GLU A 64 -0.51 -22.17 -8.07
C GLU A 64 -0.52 -23.69 -8.21
N ALA A 65 0.41 -24.24 -9.00
CA ALA A 65 0.59 -25.69 -9.11
C ALA A 65 1.06 -26.35 -7.80
N LEU A 66 1.67 -25.58 -6.89
CA LEU A 66 2.09 -26.05 -5.56
C LEU A 66 0.99 -25.79 -4.52
N HIS A 67 0.34 -24.63 -4.60
CA HIS A 67 -0.67 -24.16 -3.67
C HIS A 67 -1.80 -23.46 -4.45
N PRO A 68 -3.00 -24.04 -4.57
CA PRO A 68 -4.08 -23.46 -5.40
C PRO A 68 -4.54 -22.05 -5.02
N ALA A 69 -4.29 -21.63 -3.78
CA ALA A 69 -4.54 -20.27 -3.30
C ALA A 69 -3.19 -19.57 -3.10
N VAL A 70 -2.73 -18.86 -4.14
CA VAL A 70 -1.52 -18.03 -4.07
C VAL A 70 -1.95 -16.60 -3.79
N ASP A 71 -1.56 -16.10 -2.63
CA ASP A 71 -1.67 -14.68 -2.27
C ASP A 71 -0.75 -13.82 -3.16
N ASP A 72 -0.93 -12.51 -3.09
CA ASP A 72 -0.03 -11.54 -3.70
C ASP A 72 1.43 -11.81 -3.32
N PHE A 73 2.34 -11.55 -4.26
CA PHE A 73 3.76 -11.73 -4.04
C PHE A 73 4.59 -10.67 -4.77
N LEU A 74 5.86 -10.60 -4.39
CA LEU A 74 6.82 -9.67 -4.96
C LEU A 74 7.82 -10.39 -5.87
N LEU A 75 8.26 -9.72 -6.94
CA LEU A 75 9.39 -10.17 -7.75
C LEU A 75 10.54 -9.18 -7.66
N VAL A 76 11.73 -9.70 -7.37
CA VAL A 76 12.95 -8.90 -7.20
C VAL A 76 13.91 -9.23 -8.35
N GLY A 77 14.07 -8.27 -9.25
CA GLY A 77 14.94 -8.36 -10.43
C GLY A 77 16.31 -7.72 -10.23
N ASP A 78 17.16 -7.82 -11.25
CA ASP A 78 18.50 -7.20 -11.30
C ASP A 78 18.45 -5.67 -11.29
N ASP A 79 17.36 -5.12 -11.82
CA ASP A 79 17.09 -3.70 -11.90
C ASP A 79 16.88 -3.03 -10.53
N VAL A 80 16.53 -3.79 -9.48
CA VAL A 80 16.33 -3.26 -8.12
C VAL A 80 17.56 -2.51 -7.60
N SER A 81 18.77 -2.93 -8.01
CA SER A 81 20.03 -2.28 -7.63
C SER A 81 20.18 -0.85 -8.16
N LYS A 82 19.41 -0.50 -9.19
CA LYS A 82 19.43 0.82 -9.85
C LYS A 82 18.20 1.65 -9.55
N THR A 83 17.07 1.01 -9.28
CA THR A 83 15.77 1.67 -9.20
C THR A 83 15.16 1.63 -7.81
N ASP A 84 15.66 0.79 -6.91
CA ASP A 84 15.07 0.47 -5.60
C ASP A 84 13.62 -0.04 -5.69
N ALA A 85 13.20 -0.47 -6.88
CA ALA A 85 11.85 -0.89 -7.17
C ALA A 85 11.78 -2.36 -7.53
N ILE A 86 10.65 -2.95 -7.18
CA ILE A 86 10.30 -4.35 -7.37
C ILE A 86 8.96 -4.44 -8.08
N TRP A 87 8.61 -5.62 -8.54
CA TRP A 87 7.26 -5.87 -9.03
C TRP A 87 6.38 -6.36 -7.90
N TYR A 88 5.25 -5.71 -7.73
CA TYR A 88 4.12 -6.24 -6.99
C TYR A 88 3.24 -7.03 -7.97
N VAL A 89 2.89 -8.27 -7.62
CA VAL A 89 2.11 -9.17 -8.47
C VAL A 89 0.89 -9.64 -7.69
N GLY A 90 -0.28 -9.37 -8.26
CA GLY A 90 -1.57 -9.76 -7.71
C GLY A 90 -2.23 -10.89 -8.50
N GLU A 91 -3.55 -10.81 -8.57
CA GLU A 91 -4.38 -11.86 -9.17
C GLU A 91 -4.40 -11.89 -10.70
N TRP A 92 -5.15 -12.84 -11.28
CA TRP A 92 -5.26 -12.99 -12.73
C TRP A 92 -6.27 -11.96 -13.18
N VAL A 93 -5.99 -11.27 -14.28
CA VAL A 93 -7.00 -10.45 -14.93
C VAL A 93 -8.12 -11.38 -15.44
N THR A 94 -9.33 -11.05 -15.04
CA THR A 94 -10.59 -11.73 -15.31
C THR A 94 -11.16 -11.33 -16.68
N ASP A 95 -12.08 -12.15 -17.19
CA ASP A 95 -12.79 -11.81 -18.43
C ASP A 95 -13.63 -10.53 -18.31
N GLU A 96 -14.17 -10.22 -17.12
CA GLU A 96 -14.94 -9.00 -16.86
C GLU A 96 -14.08 -7.73 -17.03
N GLU A 97 -12.83 -7.77 -16.60
CA GLU A 97 -11.88 -6.65 -16.76
C GLU A 97 -11.49 -6.43 -18.23
N PHE A 98 -11.48 -7.49 -19.05
CA PHE A 98 -11.34 -7.34 -20.51
C PHE A 98 -12.61 -6.81 -21.18
N GLU A 99 -13.78 -7.25 -20.73
CA GLU A 99 -15.08 -6.83 -21.29
C GLU A 99 -15.44 -5.39 -20.96
N SER A 100 -14.99 -4.89 -19.80
CA SER A 100 -15.15 -3.50 -19.37
C SER A 100 -14.18 -2.52 -20.04
N GLU A 101 -13.34 -2.99 -20.98
CA GLU A 101 -12.27 -2.20 -21.62
C GLU A 101 -11.28 -1.60 -20.61
N THR A 102 -11.15 -2.23 -19.44
CA THR A 102 -10.12 -1.87 -18.45
C THR A 102 -8.75 -2.31 -18.99
N VAL A 103 -8.60 -3.56 -19.43
CA VAL A 103 -7.31 -4.07 -19.93
C VAL A 103 -7.36 -4.38 -21.43
N ILE A 104 -6.29 -4.08 -22.17
CA ILE A 104 -6.13 -4.56 -23.54
C ILE A 104 -6.08 -6.07 -23.52
N ARG A 105 -7.03 -6.68 -24.25
CA ARG A 105 -7.13 -8.13 -24.34
C ARG A 105 -5.81 -8.73 -24.87
N SER A 106 -5.26 -9.65 -24.08
CA SER A 106 -4.08 -10.42 -24.43
C SER A 106 -4.48 -11.82 -24.92
N ASP A 107 -3.72 -12.37 -25.86
CA ASP A 107 -3.88 -13.77 -26.32
C ASP A 107 -3.51 -14.80 -25.24
N GLN A 108 -2.87 -14.34 -24.15
CA GLN A 108 -2.48 -15.14 -22.99
C GLN A 108 -3.05 -14.51 -21.71
N PRO A 109 -3.45 -15.32 -20.71
CA PRO A 109 -3.79 -14.80 -19.38
C PRO A 109 -2.64 -13.97 -18.82
N VAL A 110 -2.97 -12.80 -18.28
CA VAL A 110 -2.03 -11.86 -17.65
C VAL A 110 -2.41 -11.66 -16.20
N VAL A 111 -1.42 -11.30 -15.37
CA VAL A 111 -1.63 -11.00 -13.95
C VAL A 111 -1.57 -9.50 -13.74
N TRP A 112 -2.35 -9.00 -12.78
CA TRP A 112 -2.18 -7.65 -12.29
C TRP A 112 -0.77 -7.49 -11.74
N ARG A 113 -0.03 -6.50 -12.23
CA ARG A 113 1.34 -6.23 -11.80
C ARG A 113 1.68 -4.76 -11.93
N MET A 114 2.41 -4.26 -10.96
CA MET A 114 2.82 -2.87 -10.89
C MET A 114 4.25 -2.76 -10.35
N ARG A 115 5.01 -1.77 -10.82
CA ARG A 115 6.30 -1.43 -10.23
C ARG A 115 6.07 -0.58 -8.98
N VAL A 116 6.64 -1.02 -7.87
CA VAL A 116 6.56 -0.33 -6.57
C VAL A 116 7.96 -0.13 -6.00
N MET A 117 8.21 0.99 -5.33
CA MET A 117 9.41 1.14 -4.52
C MET A 117 9.41 0.10 -3.41
N THR A 118 10.58 -0.45 -3.09
CA THR A 118 10.69 -1.52 -2.09
C THR A 118 10.16 -1.07 -0.71
N LYS A 119 10.41 0.19 -0.34
CA LYS A 119 9.87 0.83 0.86
C LYS A 119 8.35 1.05 0.82
N ALA A 120 7.71 1.11 -0.35
CA ALA A 120 6.27 1.32 -0.46
C ALA A 120 5.49 0.00 -0.40
N ALA A 121 6.12 -1.12 -0.75
CA ALA A 121 5.48 -2.43 -0.86
C ALA A 121 4.72 -2.90 0.40
N PRO A 122 5.22 -2.68 1.65
CA PRO A 122 4.48 -3.08 2.84
C PRO A 122 3.13 -2.36 2.99
N ALA A 123 3.10 -1.04 2.77
CA ALA A 123 1.89 -0.25 2.92
C ALA A 123 0.84 -0.66 1.89
N ARG A 124 1.26 -0.83 0.63
CA ARG A 124 0.38 -1.32 -0.45
C ARG A 124 -0.18 -2.71 -0.13
N TRP A 125 0.65 -3.63 0.34
CA TRP A 125 0.18 -4.95 0.76
C TRP A 125 -0.88 -4.85 1.87
N ILE A 126 -0.66 -4.00 2.88
CA ILE A 126 -1.63 -3.78 3.95
C ILE A 126 -2.95 -3.28 3.36
N ASP A 127 -2.91 -2.22 2.55
CA ASP A 127 -4.09 -1.62 1.94
C ASP A 127 -4.88 -2.62 1.08
N TYR A 128 -4.20 -3.41 0.25
CA TYR A 128 -4.85 -4.42 -0.59
C TYR A 128 -5.41 -5.58 0.23
N SER A 129 -4.68 -6.03 1.26
CA SER A 129 -5.08 -7.16 2.11
C SER A 129 -6.35 -6.91 2.92
N ILE A 130 -6.68 -5.64 3.18
CA ILE A 130 -7.89 -5.23 3.90
C ILE A 130 -8.95 -4.61 2.97
N ALA A 131 -8.74 -4.68 1.65
CA ALA A 131 -9.59 -4.07 0.63
C ALA A 131 -9.82 -2.55 0.85
N ASN A 132 -8.81 -1.85 1.38
CA ASN A 132 -8.80 -0.38 1.44
C ASN A 132 -8.46 0.24 0.08
N SER A 133 -7.67 -0.45 -0.73
CA SER A 133 -7.49 -0.18 -2.16
C SER A 133 -7.22 -1.47 -2.93
N SER A 134 -7.06 -1.39 -4.24
CA SER A 134 -6.61 -2.52 -5.08
C SER A 134 -5.44 -2.14 -5.99
N ILE A 135 -4.73 -3.17 -6.48
CA ILE A 135 -3.70 -2.98 -7.52
C ILE A 135 -4.29 -2.35 -8.79
N GLN A 136 -5.54 -2.69 -9.12
CA GLN A 136 -6.25 -2.09 -10.24
C GLN A 136 -6.43 -0.59 -9.98
N GLU A 137 -7.04 -0.19 -8.86
CA GLU A 137 -7.25 1.22 -8.53
C GLU A 137 -5.95 2.05 -8.55
N ASP A 138 -4.83 1.48 -8.09
CA ASP A 138 -3.52 2.14 -8.18
C ASP A 138 -2.96 2.22 -9.61
N ILE A 139 -3.22 1.22 -10.43
CA ILE A 139 -2.91 1.29 -11.87
C ILE A 139 -3.78 2.38 -12.51
N ASP A 140 -5.07 2.45 -12.15
CA ASP A 140 -6.02 3.39 -12.75
C ASP A 140 -5.61 4.85 -12.59
N VAL A 141 -5.00 5.20 -11.45
CA VAL A 141 -4.52 6.55 -11.19
C VAL A 141 -3.12 6.84 -11.75
N THR A 142 -2.43 5.83 -12.31
CA THR A 142 -1.02 5.95 -12.77
C THR A 142 -0.84 5.80 -14.27
N VAL A 143 -1.83 5.26 -14.97
CA VAL A 143 -1.75 5.03 -16.42
C VAL A 143 -2.29 6.23 -17.19
N ASP A 144 -1.53 6.68 -18.20
CA ASP A 144 -1.90 7.86 -19.00
C ASP A 144 -3.06 7.59 -19.99
N ALA A 145 -3.34 6.31 -20.26
CA ALA A 145 -4.32 5.92 -21.26
C ALA A 145 -4.97 4.57 -20.95
N TRP A 146 -6.26 4.50 -21.28
CA TRP A 146 -7.09 3.31 -21.25
C TRP A 146 -7.51 2.89 -22.66
N PRO A 147 -7.70 1.59 -22.93
CA PRO A 147 -7.43 0.41 -22.08
C PRO A 147 -5.95 0.21 -21.73
N TRP A 148 -5.64 -0.42 -20.58
CA TRP A 148 -4.27 -0.64 -20.12
C TRP A 148 -3.55 -1.74 -20.90
N ASP A 149 -2.33 -1.47 -21.36
CA ASP A 149 -1.49 -2.44 -22.07
C ASP A 149 -0.34 -2.96 -21.20
N PHE A 150 -0.43 -4.22 -20.77
CA PHE A 150 0.64 -4.88 -20.02
C PHE A 150 1.95 -5.08 -20.79
N ASN A 151 1.95 -4.85 -22.12
CA ASN A 151 3.14 -4.87 -22.98
C ASN A 151 3.75 -3.48 -23.18
N ALA A 152 3.07 -2.42 -22.77
CA ALA A 152 3.60 -1.06 -22.80
C ALA A 152 4.58 -0.83 -21.63
N ALA A 153 4.85 0.45 -21.34
CA ALA A 153 5.67 0.81 -20.18
C ALA A 153 5.01 0.24 -18.90
N PRO A 154 5.78 -0.24 -17.92
CA PRO A 154 5.23 -0.70 -16.65
C PRO A 154 4.42 0.38 -15.93
N ALA A 155 3.24 0.03 -15.39
CA ALA A 155 2.56 0.84 -14.41
C ALA A 155 3.44 1.01 -13.17
N ARG A 156 3.37 2.18 -12.54
CA ARG A 156 4.20 2.57 -11.40
C ARG A 156 3.31 3.18 -10.35
N ALA A 157 3.34 2.69 -9.11
CA ALA A 157 2.53 3.28 -8.05
C ALA A 157 2.81 4.77 -7.89
N TYR A 158 1.74 5.59 -7.80
CA TYR A 158 1.82 7.03 -7.50
C TYR A 158 1.93 7.25 -5.98
N GLY A 159 2.56 8.35 -5.53
CA GLY A 159 2.62 8.74 -4.11
C GLY A 159 4.00 9.22 -3.63
N HIS A 160 4.13 9.51 -2.33
CA HIS A 160 5.32 10.07 -1.63
C HIS A 160 6.66 9.32 -1.83
N ASP A 161 6.64 8.20 -2.56
CA ASP A 161 7.78 7.35 -2.91
C ASP A 161 8.01 7.37 -4.43
N GLU A 162 8.09 8.56 -5.01
CA GLU A 162 8.42 8.73 -6.43
C GLU A 162 9.67 7.91 -6.79
N PHE A 163 9.60 7.18 -7.91
CA PHE A 163 10.80 6.66 -8.58
C PHE A 163 11.73 7.85 -8.76
N PRO A 164 12.95 7.86 -8.17
CA PRO A 164 13.72 9.07 -8.03
C PRO A 164 13.93 9.75 -9.38
N GLN A 165 13.21 10.85 -9.61
CA GLN A 165 13.48 11.80 -10.67
C GLN A 165 14.69 12.63 -10.21
N GLN A 166 15.89 12.05 -10.35
CA GLN A 166 17.16 12.72 -10.03
C GLN A 166 17.34 13.17 -8.55
N PRO A 167 18.59 13.43 -8.10
CA PRO A 167 18.87 13.65 -6.70
C PRO A 167 18.63 15.12 -6.36
N GLU A 168 17.40 15.47 -5.98
CA GLU A 168 17.26 16.58 -5.05
C GLU A 168 17.56 16.09 -3.63
N PRO A 169 18.29 16.86 -2.81
CA PRO A 169 18.54 16.51 -1.43
C PRO A 169 17.24 16.69 -0.64
N GLN A 170 16.37 15.68 -0.70
CA GLN A 170 15.22 15.59 0.17
C GLN A 170 15.73 15.46 1.61
N PRO A 171 15.23 16.26 2.56
CA PRO A 171 15.50 16.04 3.97
C PRO A 171 15.08 14.61 4.31
N GLN A 172 15.88 13.91 5.12
CA GLN A 172 15.53 12.57 5.58
C GLN A 172 14.07 12.59 6.07
N PRO A 173 13.18 11.74 5.56
CA PRO A 173 11.85 11.66 6.10
C PRO A 173 12.02 11.12 7.53
N ASP A 174 11.85 11.98 8.52
CA ASP A 174 11.43 11.54 9.84
C ASP A 174 10.31 10.53 9.61
N SER A 175 10.54 9.29 10.02
CA SER A 175 9.75 8.09 9.75
C SER A 175 8.29 8.43 9.43
N TRP A 176 7.87 8.32 8.17
CA TRP A 176 6.46 8.46 7.81
C TRP A 176 5.68 7.44 8.66
N ARG A 177 4.74 7.94 9.47
CA ARG A 177 3.84 7.10 10.26
C ARG A 177 2.43 7.32 9.74
N PRO A 178 1.68 6.24 9.44
CA PRO A 178 0.28 6.39 9.09
C PRO A 178 -0.47 7.10 10.23
N PRO A 179 -1.48 7.92 9.93
CA PRO A 179 -2.24 8.63 10.95
C PRO A 179 -2.96 7.66 11.89
N ALA A 180 -3.19 8.08 13.12
CA ALA A 180 -4.02 7.35 14.06
C ALA A 180 -5.50 7.56 13.74
N TYR A 181 -6.27 6.47 13.61
CA TYR A 181 -7.73 6.54 13.55
C TYR A 181 -8.27 6.70 14.98
N VAL A 182 -8.84 7.87 15.27
CA VAL A 182 -9.35 8.21 16.60
C VAL A 182 -10.86 8.15 16.63
N ILE A 183 -11.41 7.73 17.77
CA ILE A 183 -12.82 7.92 18.13
C ILE A 183 -12.83 8.91 19.28
N ALA A 184 -13.20 10.15 18.98
CA ALA A 184 -13.24 11.25 19.94
C ALA A 184 -14.66 11.40 20.50
N GLU A 185 -14.79 11.41 21.82
CA GLU A 185 -16.08 11.58 22.48
C GLU A 185 -16.63 13.00 22.32
N ALA A 186 -17.93 13.16 22.55
CA ALA A 186 -18.57 14.48 22.52
C ALA A 186 -17.85 15.45 23.48
N GLY A 187 -17.27 16.51 22.92
CA GLY A 187 -16.49 17.50 23.68
C GLY A 187 -14.97 17.33 23.60
N GLU A 188 -14.46 16.26 22.98
CA GLU A 188 -13.02 16.05 22.72
C GLU A 188 -12.59 16.55 21.32
N TRP A 189 -13.55 16.89 20.46
CA TRP A 189 -13.33 17.33 19.09
C TRP A 189 -14.02 18.66 18.78
N GLU A 190 -13.63 19.29 17.66
CA GLU A 190 -14.18 20.54 17.14
C GLU A 190 -14.63 20.36 15.68
N GLU A 191 -15.72 21.02 15.28
CA GLU A 191 -16.19 21.11 13.89
C GLU A 191 -15.70 22.41 13.25
N GLY A 192 -15.19 22.32 12.03
CA GLY A 192 -14.78 23.45 11.20
C GLY A 192 -15.48 23.45 9.84
N PRO A 193 -15.54 24.61 9.16
CA PRO A 193 -16.01 24.66 7.78
C PRO A 193 -15.08 23.83 6.89
N GLY A 194 -15.64 23.02 5.98
CA GLY A 194 -14.83 22.19 5.11
C GLY A 194 -14.10 22.99 4.04
N ASP A 195 -12.79 23.15 4.19
CA ASP A 195 -11.88 23.75 3.20
C ASP A 195 -10.69 22.84 2.88
N LEU A 196 -10.82 21.52 3.09
CA LEU A 196 -9.89 20.54 2.52
C LEU A 196 -10.18 20.49 1.00
N MET A 197 -9.62 21.48 0.30
CA MET A 197 -9.85 21.81 -1.12
C MET A 197 -9.54 20.66 -2.10
N ASP A 198 -8.93 19.58 -1.60
CA ASP A 198 -8.42 18.46 -2.40
C ASP A 198 -9.25 17.16 -2.25
N VAL A 199 -10.41 17.21 -1.59
CA VAL A 199 -11.26 16.03 -1.36
C VAL A 199 -12.50 16.09 -2.25
N ASP A 200 -12.74 15.03 -3.04
CA ASP A 200 -13.94 14.85 -3.87
C ASP A 200 -14.78 13.65 -3.34
N PRO A 201 -16.05 13.83 -2.94
CA PRO A 201 -16.79 15.09 -2.93
C PRO A 201 -16.26 16.07 -1.87
N PRO A 202 -16.34 17.39 -2.14
CA PRO A 202 -16.04 18.41 -1.16
C PRO A 202 -16.82 18.16 0.13
N GLN A 203 -16.10 18.13 1.24
CA GLN A 203 -16.72 17.94 2.54
C GLN A 203 -17.29 19.28 3.02
N GLU A 204 -18.55 19.30 3.46
CA GLU A 204 -19.13 20.51 4.04
C GLU A 204 -18.52 20.83 5.42
N ARG A 205 -17.93 19.82 6.07
CA ARG A 205 -17.46 19.86 7.45
C ARG A 205 -16.18 19.06 7.60
N VAL A 206 -15.29 19.59 8.44
CA VAL A 206 -14.06 18.91 8.86
C VAL A 206 -13.99 18.91 10.38
N TYR A 207 -13.21 17.98 10.91
CA TYR A 207 -13.14 17.70 12.33
C TYR A 207 -11.69 17.59 12.76
N ARG A 208 -11.42 17.92 14.00
CA ARG A 208 -10.11 17.68 14.63
C ARG A 208 -10.30 17.44 16.11
N LEU A 209 -9.31 16.84 16.76
CA LEU A 209 -9.24 16.84 18.23
C LEU A 209 -9.14 18.26 18.75
N LYS A 210 -9.58 18.52 19.98
CA LYS A 210 -9.15 19.71 20.70
C LYS A 210 -7.66 19.65 20.96
N ARG A 211 -7.00 20.80 21.02
CA ARG A 211 -5.54 20.89 21.13
C ARG A 211 -4.99 20.12 22.33
N GLU A 212 -5.61 20.31 23.47
CA GLU A 212 -5.25 19.65 24.73
C GLU A 212 -5.39 18.12 24.67
N VAL A 213 -6.39 17.62 23.95
CA VAL A 213 -6.60 16.18 23.76
C VAL A 213 -5.55 15.61 22.80
N ALA A 214 -5.28 16.31 21.70
CA ALA A 214 -4.25 15.91 20.74
C ALA A 214 -2.87 15.83 21.40
N GLU A 215 -2.47 16.86 22.15
CA GLU A 215 -1.19 16.92 22.87
C GLU A 215 -1.07 15.82 23.93
N GLN A 216 -2.14 15.53 24.68
CA GLN A 216 -2.16 14.43 25.67
C GLN A 216 -1.86 13.06 25.05
N HIS A 217 -2.24 12.86 23.79
CA HIS A 217 -2.09 11.59 23.08
C HIS A 217 -0.93 11.57 22.08
N GLY A 218 -0.11 12.63 22.02
CA GLY A 218 1.01 12.71 21.08
C GLY A 218 0.56 12.80 19.62
N LEU A 219 -0.59 13.43 19.37
CA LEU A 219 -1.18 13.64 18.06
C LEU A 219 -1.15 15.12 17.66
N ARG A 220 -1.15 15.39 16.35
CA ARG A 220 -1.30 16.74 15.79
C ARG A 220 -2.74 17.23 15.92
N ASN A 221 -2.92 18.54 15.78
CA ASN A 221 -4.20 19.23 15.87
C ASN A 221 -4.70 19.70 14.49
N ASP A 222 -4.63 18.80 13.50
CA ASP A 222 -4.93 19.11 12.11
C ASP A 222 -6.38 18.77 11.75
N TRP A 223 -6.97 19.51 10.82
CA TRP A 223 -8.31 19.23 10.29
C TRP A 223 -8.32 17.97 9.43
N ALA A 224 -9.35 17.14 9.60
CA ALA A 224 -9.54 15.90 8.88
C ALA A 224 -11.01 15.66 8.53
N ILE A 225 -11.25 14.79 7.56
CA ILE A 225 -12.58 14.28 7.25
C ILE A 225 -13.01 13.37 8.41
N GLY A 226 -14.26 13.52 8.86
CA GLY A 226 -14.80 12.73 9.95
C GLY A 226 -16.10 12.04 9.60
N TRP A 227 -16.36 10.94 10.29
CA TRP A 227 -17.54 10.11 10.14
C TRP A 227 -18.07 9.68 11.50
N LYS A 228 -19.35 9.31 11.55
CA LYS A 228 -19.93 8.76 12.77
C LYS A 228 -19.39 7.34 13.00
N PRO A 229 -18.93 7.01 14.22
CA PRO A 229 -18.51 5.65 14.52
C PRO A 229 -19.67 4.66 14.35
N GLU A 230 -19.36 3.46 13.89
CA GLU A 230 -20.33 2.38 13.77
C GLU A 230 -20.89 1.96 15.14
N ALA A 231 -22.12 1.44 15.16
CA ALA A 231 -22.74 0.93 16.38
C ALA A 231 -21.91 -0.22 16.95
N GLY A 232 -21.33 -0.03 18.14
CA GLY A 232 -20.48 -1.02 18.80
C GLY A 232 -18.97 -0.76 18.68
N ALA A 233 -18.54 0.26 17.93
CA ALA A 233 -17.13 0.68 17.84
C ALA A 233 -16.60 1.40 19.11
N GLY A 234 -17.43 1.54 20.15
CA GLY A 234 -17.03 2.04 21.45
C GLY A 234 -17.23 3.54 21.70
N GLY A 235 -17.66 4.32 20.70
CA GLY A 235 -18.00 5.73 20.88
C GLY A 235 -19.39 5.94 21.50
N THR A 236 -19.53 6.97 22.33
CA THR A 236 -20.85 7.37 22.88
C THR A 236 -21.65 8.22 21.89
N GLU A 237 -22.89 8.55 22.25
CA GLU A 237 -23.74 9.43 21.45
C GLU A 237 -23.05 10.79 21.25
N GLY A 238 -22.83 11.18 19.99
CA GLY A 238 -22.12 12.41 19.63
C GLY A 238 -20.60 12.25 19.44
N ALA A 239 -20.07 11.02 19.53
CA ALA A 239 -18.69 10.74 19.16
C ALA A 239 -18.45 10.93 17.66
N MET A 240 -17.21 11.26 17.30
CA MET A 240 -16.76 11.45 15.92
C MET A 240 -15.48 10.64 15.68
N SER A 241 -15.40 9.99 14.51
CA SER A 241 -14.21 9.27 14.06
C SER A 241 -13.50 10.04 12.96
N PHE A 242 -12.17 10.12 13.01
CA PHE A 242 -11.34 10.75 11.97
C PHE A 242 -9.88 10.31 12.09
N ALA A 243 -9.07 10.58 11.07
CA ALA A 243 -7.64 10.28 11.06
C ALA A 243 -6.83 11.49 11.57
N GLN A 244 -5.89 11.26 12.50
CA GLN A 244 -5.03 12.31 13.06
C GLN A 244 -3.55 11.91 13.00
N PRO A 245 -2.67 12.73 12.39
CA PRO A 245 -1.23 12.42 12.36
C PRO A 245 -0.60 12.44 13.77
N TYR A 246 0.48 11.69 13.95
CA TYR A 246 1.32 11.78 15.15
C TYR A 246 2.12 13.09 15.17
N LEU A 247 2.39 13.62 16.36
CA LEU A 247 3.18 14.83 16.60
C LEU A 247 4.60 14.71 15.99
#